data_AF-A0A916GME7-F1
#
_entry.id   AF-A0A916GME7-F1
#
_cell.length_a   1.000
_cell.length_b   1.000
_cell.length_c   1.000
_cell.angle_alpha   90.00
_cell.angle_beta   90.00
_cell.angle_gamma   90.00
#
_symmetry.space_group_name_H-M   'P 1'
#
loop_
_entity.id
_entity.type
_entity.pdbx_description
1 polymer ?
#
loop_
_entity_poly.entity_id
_entity_poly.type
_entity_poly.pdbx_seq_one_letter_code
_entity_poly.pdbx_strand_id
1 'polypeptide(L)'
;MLLRTIYDDKLAQASYLLGCQRTGEAIVVDPQRDVDRYLEVANKHGLRIVAAAETHIHADFLSGVRELAERGVKACLSDAGDADWKYQWLNLKSGGGAYDHRLLKDGDLIRVGGVELKVIHTPGHTPEHLAFLVTDRGGGATEPMGVLSGDFVFVGDLGRPDLLESAAGIAGSSEPGARRLFHSARRFMELPDYLQVWPAHGAGSACGKALGAVPSTTVGYEKRFNPALRAAASERGFVDFILADQPEPPLYFARMKRDNKRGPRVLGDPPRPRAMNVDDLLSLDTRTAALIDTRAWDAFRKGHLPGALYFPLNNSFNTDAGSMIGEDERIYLIADGSRVEEAVRDLVRIGLDRIEGWFDPALLEQYASRGGRLATTSEIGVEQARALLASGRAFPLDVRRQSEFSQGHVPGARCIAHTRLASRLEEVPKDRHIVVNCRSGSRSARACALLQRRGYDVSNLAGGFLAWQQAGAAVE
;
A
#
# COMPACT_ATOMS: atom_id res chain seq x y z
N MET A 1 -0.22 -21.85 -22.56
CA MET A 1 0.42 -21.23 -21.38
C MET A 1 -0.58 -21.16 -20.21
N LEU A 2 -0.13 -21.21 -18.94
CA LEU A 2 -0.93 -20.79 -17.77
C LEU A 2 -0.63 -19.31 -17.47
N LEU A 3 -1.68 -18.52 -17.20
CA LEU A 3 -1.59 -17.20 -16.58
C LEU A 3 -2.55 -17.16 -15.37
N ARG A 4 -2.05 -16.76 -14.21
CA ARG A 4 -2.85 -16.53 -13.00
C ARG A 4 -2.54 -15.16 -12.42
N THR A 5 -3.58 -14.35 -12.24
CA THR A 5 -3.53 -13.15 -11.43
C THR A 5 -3.75 -13.54 -9.97
N ILE A 6 -2.89 -13.08 -9.08
CA ILE A 6 -3.01 -13.22 -7.64
C ILE A 6 -3.12 -11.81 -7.09
N TYR A 7 -4.30 -11.48 -6.55
CA TYR A 7 -4.64 -10.12 -6.15
C TYR A 7 -4.68 -10.01 -4.62
N ASP A 8 -4.27 -8.84 -4.13
CA ASP A 8 -4.45 -8.42 -2.76
C ASP A 8 -5.42 -7.22 -2.71
N ASP A 9 -6.59 -7.41 -2.09
CA ASP A 9 -7.65 -6.40 -2.09
C ASP A 9 -7.31 -5.15 -1.27
N LYS A 10 -6.43 -5.27 -0.27
CA LYS A 10 -6.13 -4.17 0.67
C LYS A 10 -5.07 -3.22 0.13
N LEU A 11 -4.02 -3.77 -0.46
CA LEU A 11 -3.01 -3.02 -1.22
C LEU A 11 -3.48 -2.70 -2.63
N ALA A 12 -4.56 -3.34 -3.08
CA ALA A 12 -5.06 -3.29 -4.46
C ALA A 12 -3.96 -3.70 -5.47
N GLN A 13 -3.16 -4.71 -5.11
CA GLN A 13 -1.95 -5.13 -5.82
C GLN A 13 -2.18 -6.45 -6.57
N ALA A 14 -1.67 -6.54 -7.79
CA ALA A 14 -1.75 -7.72 -8.64
C ALA A 14 -0.34 -8.26 -8.93
N SER A 15 -0.12 -9.53 -8.57
CA SER A 15 1.02 -10.30 -9.04
C SER A 15 0.57 -11.30 -10.11
N TYR A 16 1.50 -11.72 -10.97
CA TYR A 16 1.19 -12.62 -12.08
C TYR A 16 2.08 -13.86 -12.07
N LEU A 17 1.48 -15.05 -12.06
CA LEU A 17 2.18 -16.32 -12.27
C LEU A 17 1.94 -16.79 -13.71
N LEU A 18 3.02 -16.87 -14.48
CA LEU A 18 3.03 -17.36 -15.86
C LEU A 18 3.75 -18.69 -15.93
N GLY A 19 3.14 -19.71 -16.54
CA GLY A 19 3.68 -21.06 -16.55
C GLY A 19 3.64 -21.74 -17.92
N CYS A 20 4.72 -22.44 -18.27
CA CYS A 20 4.73 -23.38 -19.37
C CYS A 20 4.30 -24.76 -18.88
N GLN A 21 3.05 -25.15 -19.13
CA GLN A 21 2.53 -26.46 -18.71
C GLN A 21 3.29 -27.65 -19.32
N ARG A 22 3.96 -27.46 -20.47
CA ARG A 22 4.75 -28.52 -21.10
C ARG A 22 6.07 -28.80 -20.38
N THR A 23 6.75 -27.76 -19.87
CA THR A 23 8.03 -27.93 -19.16
C THR A 23 7.88 -27.97 -17.65
N GLY A 24 6.73 -27.56 -17.13
CA GLY A 24 6.50 -27.41 -15.69
C GLY A 24 7.17 -26.16 -15.10
N GLU A 25 7.75 -25.28 -15.91
CA GLU A 25 8.46 -24.08 -15.42
C GLU A 25 7.53 -22.87 -15.36
N ALA A 26 7.71 -22.02 -14.35
CA ALA A 26 6.95 -20.79 -14.17
C ALA A 26 7.81 -19.59 -13.77
N ILE A 27 7.31 -18.39 -14.07
CA ILE A 27 7.81 -17.11 -13.57
C ILE A 27 6.70 -16.40 -12.81
N VAL A 28 7.06 -15.74 -11.70
CA VAL A 28 6.17 -14.79 -11.02
C VAL A 28 6.66 -13.36 -11.25
N VAL A 29 5.74 -12.44 -11.49
CA VAL A 29 6.01 -11.01 -11.68
C VAL A 29 5.32 -10.22 -10.57
N ASP A 30 6.08 -9.31 -9.96
CA ASP A 30 5.69 -8.47 -8.81
C ASP A 30 5.14 -9.26 -7.59
N PRO A 31 5.85 -10.31 -7.12
CA PRO A 31 5.43 -11.05 -5.93
C PRO A 31 5.56 -10.20 -4.66
N GLN A 32 4.60 -10.35 -3.75
CA GLN A 32 4.68 -9.89 -2.36
C GLN A 32 5.55 -10.83 -1.52
N ARG A 33 6.00 -10.36 -0.35
CA ARG A 33 6.94 -11.07 0.52
C ARG A 33 6.40 -12.37 1.13
N ASP A 34 5.09 -12.57 1.22
CA ASP A 34 4.48 -13.83 1.66
C ASP A 34 4.37 -14.83 0.50
N VAL A 35 5.52 -15.41 0.11
CA VAL A 35 5.67 -16.12 -1.16
C VAL A 35 5.04 -17.51 -1.23
N ASP A 36 4.63 -18.06 -0.09
CA ASP A 36 3.95 -19.35 0.02
C ASP A 36 2.70 -19.40 -0.86
N ARG A 37 1.95 -18.29 -0.96
CA ARG A 37 0.77 -18.18 -1.84
C ARG A 37 1.09 -18.44 -3.31
N TYR A 38 2.26 -17.99 -3.80
CA TYR A 38 2.68 -18.24 -5.18
C TYR A 38 3.11 -19.69 -5.39
N LEU A 39 3.84 -20.23 -4.41
CA LEU A 39 4.30 -21.62 -4.41
C LEU A 39 3.12 -22.59 -4.40
N GLU A 40 2.08 -22.32 -3.60
CA GLU A 40 0.85 -23.11 -3.57
C GLU A 40 0.11 -23.12 -4.92
N VAL A 41 -0.05 -21.96 -5.55
CA VAL A 41 -0.68 -21.85 -6.87
C VAL A 41 0.13 -22.60 -7.94
N ALA A 42 1.46 -22.46 -7.92
CA ALA A 42 2.34 -23.19 -8.83
C ALA A 42 2.22 -24.71 -8.63
N ASN A 43 2.31 -25.18 -7.39
CA ASN A 43 2.21 -26.61 -7.04
C ASN A 43 0.85 -27.20 -7.46
N LYS A 44 -0.26 -26.49 -7.22
CA LYS A 44 -1.61 -26.91 -7.66
C LYS A 44 -1.70 -27.13 -9.17
N HIS A 45 -0.86 -26.45 -9.94
CA HIS A 45 -0.81 -26.54 -11.39
C HIS A 45 0.35 -27.40 -11.92
N GLY A 46 1.09 -28.11 -11.06
CA GLY A 46 2.24 -28.93 -11.46
C GLY A 46 3.40 -28.09 -11.99
N LEU A 47 3.54 -26.86 -11.52
CA LEU A 47 4.56 -25.91 -11.94
C LEU A 47 5.60 -25.68 -10.84
N ARG A 48 6.83 -25.36 -11.25
CA ARG A 48 7.94 -24.92 -10.41
C ARG A 48 8.33 -23.50 -10.81
N ILE A 49 8.35 -22.59 -9.84
CA ILE A 49 8.82 -21.22 -10.07
C ILE A 49 10.35 -21.26 -10.24
N VAL A 50 10.84 -20.84 -11.41
CA VAL A 50 12.26 -20.84 -11.77
C VAL A 50 12.85 -19.44 -11.89
N ALA A 51 11.99 -18.45 -12.11
CA ALA A 51 12.35 -17.04 -12.15
C ALA A 51 11.31 -16.19 -11.40
N ALA A 52 11.75 -15.05 -10.90
CA ALA A 52 10.88 -14.00 -10.38
C ALA A 52 11.36 -12.66 -10.94
N ALA A 53 10.43 -11.81 -11.37
CA ALA A 53 10.74 -10.50 -11.93
C ALA A 53 9.97 -9.38 -11.22
N GLU A 54 10.52 -8.17 -11.31
CA GLU A 54 9.87 -6.94 -10.88
C GLU A 54 9.69 -6.00 -12.06
N THR A 55 8.54 -5.35 -12.12
CA THR A 55 8.33 -4.20 -13.00
C THR A 55 9.12 -3.00 -12.49
N HIS A 56 9.15 -2.76 -11.18
CA HIS A 56 9.86 -1.63 -10.59
C HIS A 56 10.15 -1.85 -9.08
N ILE A 57 10.94 -0.97 -8.48
CA ILE A 57 11.13 -0.92 -7.03
C ILE A 57 9.83 -0.40 -6.39
N HIS A 58 9.03 -1.30 -5.82
CA HIS A 58 7.71 -1.00 -5.27
C HIS A 58 7.74 -0.02 -4.10
N ALA A 59 6.69 0.80 -3.98
CA ALA A 59 6.57 1.84 -2.95
C ALA A 59 5.58 1.50 -1.84
N ASP A 60 4.73 0.49 -2.00
CA ASP A 60 3.55 0.29 -1.19
C ASP A 60 3.51 -1.10 -0.52
N PHE A 61 4.38 -2.01 -0.95
CA PHE A 61 4.63 -3.30 -0.34
C PHE A 61 6.10 -3.72 -0.46
N LEU A 62 6.52 -4.71 0.33
CA LEU A 62 7.82 -5.36 0.23
C LEU A 62 7.77 -6.52 -0.75
N SER A 63 8.71 -6.51 -1.68
CA SER A 63 8.86 -7.52 -2.71
C SER A 63 9.27 -8.89 -2.16
N GLY A 64 8.69 -9.93 -2.75
CA GLY A 64 9.03 -11.33 -2.54
C GLY A 64 10.11 -11.86 -3.47
N VAL A 65 10.71 -11.06 -4.36
CA VAL A 65 11.76 -11.57 -5.25
C VAL A 65 12.96 -12.06 -4.44
N ARG A 66 13.36 -11.35 -3.37
CA ARG A 66 14.44 -11.82 -2.50
C ARG A 66 14.08 -13.11 -1.75
N GLU A 67 12.84 -13.26 -1.30
CA GLU A 67 12.35 -14.50 -0.66
C GLU A 67 12.46 -15.70 -1.60
N LEU A 68 12.09 -15.52 -2.86
CA LEU A 68 12.22 -16.55 -3.87
C LEU A 68 13.69 -16.80 -4.23
N ALA A 69 14.51 -15.75 -4.30
CA ALA A 69 15.94 -15.88 -4.59
C ALA A 69 16.70 -16.64 -3.49
N GLU A 70 16.33 -16.46 -2.23
CA GLU A 70 16.85 -17.26 -1.11
C GLU A 70 16.48 -18.76 -1.25
N ARG A 71 15.38 -19.06 -1.93
CA ARG A 71 14.95 -20.42 -2.28
C ARG A 71 15.52 -20.92 -3.61
N GLY A 72 16.48 -20.20 -4.20
CA GLY A 72 17.18 -20.59 -5.43
C GLY A 72 16.46 -20.22 -6.73
N VAL A 73 15.43 -19.38 -6.68
CA VAL A 73 14.76 -18.83 -7.88
C VAL A 73 15.61 -17.71 -8.48
N LYS A 74 15.72 -17.65 -9.81
CA LYS A 74 16.47 -16.58 -10.48
C LYS A 74 15.77 -15.23 -10.35
N ALA A 75 16.47 -14.21 -9.87
CA ALA A 75 15.96 -12.84 -9.80
C ALA A 75 16.19 -12.09 -11.12
N CYS A 76 15.13 -11.63 -11.78
CA CYS A 76 15.16 -10.91 -13.05
C CYS A 76 14.75 -9.45 -12.82
N LEU A 77 15.73 -8.57 -12.63
CA LEU A 77 15.52 -7.22 -12.09
C LEU A 77 15.99 -6.14 -13.06
N SER A 78 15.42 -4.94 -12.97
CA SER A 78 15.79 -3.82 -13.85
C SER A 78 17.22 -3.30 -13.62
N ASP A 79 17.92 -3.02 -14.72
CA ASP A 79 19.15 -2.21 -14.80
C ASP A 79 18.94 -0.99 -15.71
N ALA A 80 17.70 -0.59 -15.95
CA ALA A 80 17.36 0.52 -16.85
C ALA A 80 17.30 1.90 -16.15
N GLY A 81 17.32 1.92 -14.81
CA GLY A 81 17.38 3.15 -14.02
C GLY A 81 18.76 3.81 -14.00
N ASP A 82 18.82 5.04 -13.48
CA ASP A 82 20.09 5.72 -13.19
C ASP A 82 20.82 5.07 -11.99
N ALA A 83 21.96 5.66 -11.58
CA ALA A 83 22.79 5.12 -10.50
C ALA A 83 22.05 4.99 -9.15
N ASP A 84 21.05 5.83 -8.91
CA ASP A 84 20.24 5.81 -7.69
C ASP A 84 19.07 4.82 -7.78
N TRP A 85 18.82 4.21 -8.93
CA TRP A 85 17.75 3.23 -9.15
C TRP A 85 18.31 1.84 -9.49
N LYS A 86 19.22 1.36 -8.63
CA LYS A 86 19.83 0.03 -8.68
C LYS A 86 19.56 -0.78 -7.40
N TYR A 87 19.35 -2.08 -7.56
CA TYR A 87 19.20 -3.04 -6.46
C TYR A 87 20.53 -3.28 -5.74
N GLN A 88 20.55 -3.16 -4.42
CA GLN A 88 21.78 -3.20 -3.61
C GLN A 88 21.99 -4.55 -2.89
N TRP A 89 21.06 -5.50 -3.06
CA TRP A 89 21.03 -6.74 -2.31
C TRP A 89 21.44 -7.99 -3.09
N LEU A 90 21.69 -7.87 -4.40
CA LEU A 90 21.99 -9.01 -5.27
C LEU A 90 23.24 -9.80 -4.88
N ASN A 91 24.15 -9.18 -4.11
CA ASN A 91 25.37 -9.79 -3.56
C ASN A 91 25.29 -10.07 -2.05
N LEU A 92 24.08 -10.01 -1.47
CA LEU A 92 23.81 -10.15 -0.04
C LEU A 92 22.95 -11.40 0.25
N LYS A 93 23.34 -12.55 -0.32
CA LYS A 93 22.71 -13.84 -0.01
C LYS A 93 22.93 -14.19 1.46
N SER A 94 21.91 -14.70 2.16
CA SER A 94 22.01 -14.99 3.61
C SER A 94 23.12 -16.00 3.95
N GLY A 95 23.42 -16.93 3.04
CA GLY A 95 24.54 -17.88 3.15
C GLY A 95 25.90 -17.35 2.62
N GLY A 96 25.97 -16.08 2.22
CA GLY A 96 27.13 -15.47 1.58
C GLY A 96 27.11 -15.57 0.05
N GLY A 97 27.72 -14.58 -0.61
CA GLY A 97 27.84 -14.51 -2.07
C GLY A 97 26.64 -13.88 -2.78
N ALA A 98 26.57 -14.10 -4.09
CA ALA A 98 25.55 -13.54 -4.96
C ALA A 98 24.38 -14.49 -5.19
N TYR A 99 23.18 -13.94 -5.42
CA TYR A 99 22.05 -14.70 -5.94
C TYR A 99 22.25 -15.00 -7.43
N ASP A 100 21.59 -16.05 -7.93
CA ASP A 100 21.40 -16.21 -9.38
C ASP A 100 20.46 -15.11 -9.85
N HIS A 101 20.98 -14.17 -10.63
CA HIS A 101 20.22 -13.01 -11.07
C HIS A 101 20.57 -12.60 -12.50
N ARG A 102 19.63 -11.88 -13.10
CA ARG A 102 19.80 -11.21 -14.39
C ARG A 102 19.33 -9.77 -14.27
N LEU A 103 20.23 -8.87 -14.63
CA LEU A 103 19.95 -7.45 -14.81
C LEU A 103 19.39 -7.21 -16.21
N LEU A 104 18.22 -6.56 -16.28
CA LEU A 104 17.41 -6.41 -17.49
C LEU A 104 17.49 -5.00 -18.06
N LYS A 105 17.56 -4.90 -19.39
CA LYS A 105 17.46 -3.67 -20.17
C LYS A 105 16.36 -3.78 -21.24
N ASP A 106 16.02 -2.65 -21.86
CA ASP A 106 15.06 -2.62 -22.98
C ASP A 106 15.46 -3.64 -24.06
N GLY A 107 14.49 -4.45 -24.50
CA GLY A 107 14.68 -5.48 -25.53
C GLY A 107 15.15 -6.84 -25.03
N ASP A 108 15.56 -6.98 -23.76
CA ASP A 108 15.93 -8.28 -23.20
C ASP A 108 14.77 -9.29 -23.25
N LEU A 109 15.11 -10.58 -23.37
CA LEU A 109 14.14 -11.68 -23.39
C LEU A 109 14.31 -12.59 -22.18
N ILE A 110 13.24 -12.83 -21.43
CA ILE A 110 13.16 -13.89 -20.42
C ILE A 110 12.34 -15.04 -21.04
N ARG A 111 12.88 -16.26 -20.98
CA ARG A 111 12.19 -17.47 -21.46
C ARG A 111 11.99 -18.45 -20.32
N VAL A 112 10.77 -18.95 -20.17
CA VAL A 112 10.39 -19.98 -19.22
C VAL A 112 9.59 -21.05 -19.96
N GLY A 113 10.25 -22.17 -20.30
CA GLY A 113 9.77 -23.08 -21.32
C GLY A 113 9.32 -22.37 -22.61
N GLY A 114 8.04 -22.53 -22.95
CA GLY A 114 7.40 -21.89 -24.10
C GLY A 114 6.82 -20.49 -23.84
N VAL A 115 7.01 -19.91 -22.66
CA VAL A 115 6.58 -18.54 -22.34
C VAL A 115 7.75 -17.58 -22.56
N GLU A 116 7.55 -16.53 -23.34
CA GLU A 116 8.53 -15.49 -23.61
C GLU A 116 8.05 -14.14 -23.08
N LEU A 117 8.87 -13.48 -22.27
CA LEU A 117 8.65 -12.10 -21.81
C LEU A 117 9.72 -11.21 -22.46
N LYS A 118 9.31 -10.27 -23.31
CA LYS A 118 10.20 -9.22 -23.85
C LYS A 118 10.10 -7.98 -22.98
N VAL A 119 11.24 -7.50 -22.51
CA VAL A 119 11.38 -6.32 -21.66
C VAL A 119 11.20 -5.05 -22.49
N ILE A 120 10.40 -4.12 -21.98
CA ILE A 120 10.29 -2.74 -22.47
C ILE A 120 10.61 -1.80 -21.30
N HIS A 121 11.56 -0.89 -21.49
CA HIS A 121 11.81 0.17 -20.51
C HIS A 121 10.73 1.25 -20.63
N THR A 122 10.01 1.49 -19.54
CA THR A 122 8.84 2.39 -19.49
C THR A 122 8.96 3.39 -18.32
N PRO A 123 10.01 4.23 -18.30
CA PRO A 123 10.24 5.15 -17.19
C PRO A 123 9.10 6.15 -17.08
N GLY A 124 8.78 6.53 -15.84
CA GLY A 124 7.71 7.48 -15.56
C GLY A 124 7.28 7.41 -14.11
N HIS A 125 6.62 6.30 -13.74
CA HIS A 125 6.33 5.98 -12.34
C HIS A 125 7.62 5.87 -11.51
N THR A 126 8.61 5.15 -12.03
CA THR A 126 9.99 5.17 -11.54
C THR A 126 10.98 5.24 -12.71
N PRO A 127 12.24 5.65 -12.49
CA PRO A 127 13.24 5.73 -13.56
C PRO A 127 13.64 4.36 -14.15
N GLU A 128 13.63 3.30 -13.35
CA GLU A 128 13.99 1.93 -13.74
C GLU A 128 12.81 1.09 -14.24
N HIS A 129 11.58 1.62 -14.22
CA HIS A 129 10.36 0.86 -14.49
C HIS A 129 10.42 0.09 -15.83
N LEU A 130 10.06 -1.19 -15.78
CA LEU A 130 9.95 -2.09 -16.91
C LEU A 130 8.51 -2.58 -17.08
N ALA A 131 8.11 -2.82 -18.32
CA ALA A 131 6.94 -3.61 -18.68
C ALA A 131 7.38 -4.87 -19.43
N PHE A 132 6.54 -5.91 -19.44
CA PHE A 132 6.86 -7.18 -20.09
C PHE A 132 5.81 -7.57 -21.11
N LEU A 133 6.17 -7.59 -22.40
CA LEU A 133 5.35 -8.19 -23.45
C LEU A 133 5.41 -9.71 -23.35
N VAL A 134 4.26 -10.35 -23.23
CA VAL A 134 4.13 -11.80 -23.06
C VAL A 134 3.74 -12.45 -24.38
N THR A 135 4.48 -13.48 -24.80
CA THR A 135 4.19 -14.29 -25.99
C THR A 135 4.10 -15.77 -25.63
N ASP A 136 2.99 -16.45 -25.97
CA ASP A 136 2.83 -17.90 -25.82
C ASP A 136 3.47 -18.66 -27.01
N ARG A 137 4.80 -18.68 -27.05
CA ARG A 137 5.56 -19.43 -28.06
C ARG A 137 5.22 -20.92 -28.03
N GLY A 138 4.94 -21.46 -26.84
CA GLY A 138 4.55 -22.86 -26.64
C GLY A 138 3.23 -23.23 -27.31
N GLY A 139 2.29 -22.28 -27.39
CA GLY A 139 1.04 -22.38 -28.13
C GLY A 139 1.14 -22.02 -29.61
N GLY A 140 2.34 -21.66 -30.11
CA GLY A 140 2.58 -21.32 -31.52
C GLY A 140 2.44 -19.84 -31.86
N ALA A 141 2.29 -18.94 -30.89
CA ALA A 141 2.15 -17.51 -31.14
C ALA A 141 3.44 -16.90 -31.72
N THR A 142 3.32 -16.12 -32.79
CA THR A 142 4.42 -15.33 -33.37
C THR A 142 4.49 -13.91 -32.81
N GLU A 143 3.38 -13.42 -32.26
CA GLU A 143 3.19 -12.07 -31.72
C GLU A 143 2.79 -12.08 -30.24
N PRO A 144 3.06 -11.02 -29.47
CA PRO A 144 2.68 -10.95 -28.05
C PRO A 144 1.17 -10.95 -27.88
N MET A 145 0.67 -11.48 -26.76
CA MET A 145 -0.76 -11.51 -26.44
C MET A 145 -1.18 -10.44 -25.43
N GLY A 146 -0.21 -9.88 -24.69
CA GLY A 146 -0.47 -8.84 -23.70
C GLY A 146 0.80 -8.29 -23.08
N VAL A 147 0.63 -7.31 -22.23
CA VAL A 147 1.69 -6.61 -21.50
C VAL A 147 1.40 -6.64 -20.01
N LEU A 148 2.37 -7.12 -19.22
CA LEU A 148 2.42 -6.86 -17.78
C LEU A 148 2.92 -5.44 -17.63
N SER A 149 2.01 -4.50 -17.37
CA SER A 149 2.29 -3.06 -17.45
C SER A 149 2.87 -2.48 -16.17
N GLY A 150 2.90 -3.24 -15.07
CA GLY A 150 3.36 -2.72 -13.77
C GLY A 150 2.51 -1.52 -13.33
N ASP A 151 3.19 -0.52 -12.79
CA ASP A 151 2.60 0.77 -12.42
C ASP A 151 2.78 1.82 -13.52
N PHE A 152 3.05 1.41 -14.77
CA PHE A 152 3.09 2.33 -15.90
C PHE A 152 1.68 2.65 -16.42
N VAL A 153 0.93 1.64 -16.89
CA VAL A 153 -0.43 1.80 -17.42
C VAL A 153 -1.40 0.99 -16.57
N PHE A 154 -2.41 1.66 -16.02
CA PHE A 154 -3.53 1.05 -15.31
C PHE A 154 -4.76 0.96 -16.19
N VAL A 155 -5.83 0.35 -15.66
CA VAL A 155 -7.16 0.49 -16.26
C VAL A 155 -7.70 1.89 -15.99
N GLY A 156 -7.74 2.73 -17.03
CA GLY A 156 -8.29 4.08 -16.97
C GLY A 156 -7.37 5.16 -16.39
N ASP A 157 -6.10 4.85 -16.09
CA ASP A 157 -5.13 5.82 -15.57
C ASP A 157 -3.68 5.43 -15.90
N LEU A 158 -2.70 6.25 -15.50
CA LEU A 158 -1.27 5.95 -15.54
C LEU A 158 -0.63 6.07 -14.14
N GLY A 159 0.57 5.51 -14.01
CA GLY A 159 1.41 5.68 -12.81
C GLY A 159 1.69 7.14 -12.49
N ARG A 160 1.60 7.49 -11.20
CA ARG A 160 2.00 8.82 -10.73
C ARG A 160 3.53 8.99 -10.77
N PRO A 161 4.07 10.13 -11.25
CA PRO A 161 5.51 10.37 -11.34
C PRO A 161 6.12 11.14 -10.15
N ASP A 162 5.32 11.51 -9.14
CA ASP A 162 5.68 12.42 -8.06
C ASP A 162 6.09 11.73 -6.75
N LEU A 163 6.10 10.38 -6.68
CA LEU A 163 6.46 9.66 -5.45
C LEU A 163 7.89 9.92 -4.98
N LEU A 164 8.81 10.20 -5.92
CA LEU A 164 10.20 10.51 -5.58
C LEU A 164 10.30 11.82 -4.80
N GLU A 165 9.44 12.77 -5.11
CA GLU A 165 9.39 14.06 -4.44
C GLU A 165 8.55 13.98 -3.16
N SER A 166 7.32 13.50 -3.29
CA SER A 166 6.31 13.52 -2.22
C SER A 166 6.54 12.48 -1.12
N ALA A 167 7.23 11.37 -1.42
CA ALA A 167 7.55 10.32 -0.45
C ALA A 167 9.06 10.26 -0.15
N ALA A 168 9.93 10.31 -1.16
CA ALA A 168 11.38 10.19 -0.96
C ALA A 168 12.11 11.54 -0.75
N GLY A 169 11.42 12.67 -0.82
CA GLY A 169 11.98 14.01 -0.53
C GLY A 169 12.92 14.56 -1.60
N ILE A 170 12.89 14.00 -2.82
CA ILE A 170 13.73 14.45 -3.95
C ILE A 170 13.03 15.61 -4.64
N ALA A 171 13.26 16.83 -4.14
CA ALA A 171 12.66 18.05 -4.66
C ALA A 171 12.90 18.23 -6.17
N GLY A 172 11.86 18.63 -6.90
CA GLY A 172 11.92 18.88 -8.35
C GLY A 172 12.00 17.63 -9.23
N SER A 173 11.74 16.44 -8.69
CA SER A 173 11.77 15.19 -9.48
C SER A 173 10.46 14.88 -10.21
N SER A 174 9.34 15.47 -9.79
CA SER A 174 8.00 15.16 -10.34
C SER A 174 7.86 15.55 -11.81
N GLU A 175 8.27 16.77 -12.20
CA GLU A 175 8.15 17.22 -13.59
C GLU A 175 9.06 16.43 -14.57
N PRO A 176 10.35 16.19 -14.27
CA PRO A 176 11.17 15.28 -15.07
C PRO A 176 10.58 13.87 -15.18
N GLY A 177 9.99 13.36 -14.09
CA GLY A 177 9.26 12.09 -14.09
C GLY A 177 8.07 12.08 -15.05
N ALA A 178 7.25 13.14 -15.01
CA ALA A 178 6.09 13.31 -15.89
C ALA A 178 6.49 13.38 -17.37
N ARG A 179 7.59 14.05 -17.72
CA ARG A 179 8.11 14.11 -19.09
C ARG A 179 8.60 12.74 -19.57
N ARG A 180 9.28 11.97 -18.72
CA ARG A 180 9.64 10.58 -19.04
C ARG A 180 8.41 9.71 -19.28
N LEU A 181 7.40 9.83 -18.40
CA LEU A 181 6.14 9.11 -18.52
C LEU A 181 5.40 9.45 -19.83
N PHE A 182 5.43 10.71 -20.26
CA PHE A 182 4.88 11.12 -21.56
C PHE A 182 5.50 10.35 -22.72
N HIS A 183 6.83 10.23 -22.78
CA HIS A 183 7.49 9.46 -23.85
C HIS A 183 7.15 7.96 -23.78
N SER A 184 7.08 7.39 -22.57
CA SER A 184 6.60 6.01 -22.38
C SER A 184 5.16 5.83 -22.87
N ALA A 185 4.27 6.78 -22.57
CA ALA A 185 2.88 6.80 -23.05
C ALA A 185 2.78 6.89 -24.58
N ARG A 186 3.64 7.69 -25.23
CA ARG A 186 3.73 7.74 -26.71
C ARG A 186 4.10 6.38 -27.30
N ARG A 187 5.12 5.71 -26.74
CA ARG A 187 5.52 4.35 -27.16
C ARG A 187 4.41 3.32 -26.94
N PHE A 188 3.68 3.41 -25.82
CA PHE A 188 2.54 2.53 -25.55
C PHE A 188 1.44 2.69 -26.61
N MET A 189 1.20 3.91 -27.10
CA MET A 189 0.21 4.17 -28.15
C MET A 189 0.60 3.58 -29.52
N GLU A 190 1.83 3.11 -29.71
CA GLU A 190 2.28 2.42 -30.92
C GLU A 190 2.04 0.90 -30.86
N LEU A 191 1.72 0.35 -29.68
CA LEU A 191 1.48 -1.08 -29.50
C LEU A 191 0.16 -1.53 -30.18
N PRO A 192 0.06 -2.80 -30.62
CA PRO A 192 -1.17 -3.32 -31.21
C PRO A 192 -2.38 -3.26 -30.26
N ASP A 193 -3.53 -2.86 -30.78
CA ASP A 193 -4.75 -2.63 -30.00
C ASP A 193 -5.29 -3.88 -29.28
N TYR A 194 -4.99 -5.06 -29.82
CA TYR A 194 -5.47 -6.34 -29.29
C TYR A 194 -4.73 -6.80 -28.03
N LEU A 195 -3.58 -6.20 -27.71
CA LEU A 195 -2.79 -6.61 -26.54
C LEU A 195 -3.58 -6.37 -25.26
N GLN A 196 -3.67 -7.41 -24.43
CA GLN A 196 -4.16 -7.27 -23.06
C GLN A 196 -3.19 -6.43 -22.23
N VAL A 197 -3.71 -5.72 -21.24
CA VAL A 197 -2.95 -4.92 -20.29
C VAL A 197 -3.26 -5.43 -18.90
N TRP A 198 -2.20 -5.83 -18.20
CA TRP A 198 -2.21 -6.46 -16.89
C TRP A 198 -1.38 -5.61 -15.91
N PRO A 199 -2.01 -4.65 -15.21
CA PRO A 199 -1.33 -3.73 -14.31
C PRO A 199 -0.93 -4.38 -12.98
N ALA A 200 0.06 -3.80 -12.29
CA ALA A 200 0.42 -4.24 -10.94
C ALA A 200 -0.53 -3.71 -9.84
N HIS A 201 -1.43 -2.76 -10.17
CA HIS A 201 -2.44 -2.25 -9.23
C HIS A 201 -3.81 -2.02 -9.86
N GLY A 202 -4.84 -2.01 -9.01
CA GLY A 202 -6.24 -1.70 -9.36
C GLY A 202 -6.90 -0.67 -8.43
N ALA A 203 -8.23 -0.59 -8.50
CA ALA A 203 -9.01 0.36 -7.71
C ALA A 203 -8.69 0.30 -6.20
N GLY A 204 -8.32 1.45 -5.63
CA GLY A 204 -8.00 1.60 -4.21
C GLY A 204 -6.53 1.89 -3.92
N SER A 205 -5.61 1.60 -4.86
CA SER A 205 -4.18 1.88 -4.69
C SER A 205 -3.89 3.39 -4.64
N ALA A 206 -2.87 3.76 -3.86
CA ALA A 206 -2.33 5.13 -3.80
C ALA A 206 -1.26 5.42 -4.88
N CYS A 207 -0.93 4.44 -5.72
CA CYS A 207 0.03 4.56 -6.82
C CYS A 207 -0.53 5.27 -8.07
N GLY A 208 -1.83 5.57 -8.11
CA GLY A 208 -2.44 6.42 -9.14
C GLY A 208 -3.67 7.18 -8.66
N LYS A 209 -4.27 7.98 -9.53
CA LYS A 209 -5.32 8.95 -9.19
C LYS A 209 -6.69 8.31 -9.13
N ALA A 210 -7.05 7.51 -10.14
CA ALA A 210 -8.38 6.93 -10.29
C ALA A 210 -8.36 5.58 -11.03
N LEU A 211 -7.74 4.56 -10.43
CA LEU A 211 -7.66 3.23 -11.03
C LEU A 211 -9.05 2.57 -11.13
N GLY A 212 -9.30 1.94 -12.28
CA GLY A 212 -10.53 1.17 -12.54
C GLY A 212 -10.63 -0.09 -11.67
N ALA A 213 -11.86 -0.48 -11.35
CA ALA A 213 -12.16 -1.71 -10.62
C ALA A 213 -12.17 -2.97 -11.51
N VAL A 214 -12.05 -2.79 -12.83
CA VAL A 214 -11.90 -3.89 -13.79
C VAL A 214 -10.43 -4.36 -13.73
N PRO A 215 -10.15 -5.67 -13.62
CA PRO A 215 -8.81 -6.19 -13.29
C PRO A 215 -7.80 -6.12 -14.46
N SER A 216 -8.27 -5.89 -15.69
CA SER A 216 -7.44 -5.81 -16.89
C SER A 216 -8.16 -5.04 -18.00
N THR A 217 -7.41 -4.58 -18.99
CA THR A 217 -7.92 -3.83 -20.15
C THR A 217 -7.19 -4.25 -21.43
N THR A 218 -7.35 -3.51 -22.53
CA THR A 218 -6.54 -3.66 -23.74
C THR A 218 -5.91 -2.34 -24.15
N VAL A 219 -4.81 -2.42 -24.89
CA VAL A 219 -4.15 -1.24 -25.48
C VAL A 219 -5.16 -0.40 -26.27
N GLY A 220 -6.00 -1.04 -27.09
CA GLY A 220 -7.01 -0.34 -27.90
C GLY A 220 -8.09 0.35 -27.06
N TYR A 221 -8.51 -0.23 -25.94
CA TYR A 221 -9.48 0.41 -25.04
C TYR A 221 -8.86 1.62 -24.33
N GLU A 222 -7.65 1.49 -23.79
CA GLU A 222 -6.95 2.58 -23.11
C GLU A 222 -6.67 3.75 -24.07
N LYS A 223 -6.22 3.49 -25.31
CA LYS A 223 -6.04 4.54 -26.33
C LYS A 223 -7.30 5.38 -26.55
N ARG A 224 -8.47 4.75 -26.49
CA ARG A 224 -9.76 5.42 -26.74
C ARG A 224 -10.28 6.13 -25.50
N PHE A 225 -10.10 5.57 -24.31
CA PHE A 225 -10.84 5.98 -23.11
C PHE A 225 -10.00 6.45 -21.93
N ASN A 226 -8.70 6.18 -21.90
CA ASN A 226 -7.82 6.61 -20.81
C ASN A 226 -7.55 8.13 -20.89
N PRO A 227 -7.98 8.92 -19.87
CA PRO A 227 -7.85 10.37 -19.89
C PRO A 227 -6.38 10.83 -19.89
N ALA A 228 -5.48 10.11 -19.21
CA ALA A 228 -4.06 10.44 -19.21
C ALA A 228 -3.42 10.23 -20.59
N LEU A 229 -3.80 9.16 -21.31
CA LEU A 229 -3.34 8.95 -22.70
C LEU A 229 -3.90 10.01 -23.65
N ARG A 230 -5.15 10.47 -23.46
CA ARG A 230 -5.70 11.61 -24.23
C ARG A 230 -4.94 12.91 -23.96
N ALA A 231 -4.54 13.15 -22.71
CA ALA A 231 -3.72 14.30 -22.34
C ALA A 231 -2.32 14.27 -23.01
N ALA A 232 -1.82 13.07 -23.36
CA ALA A 232 -0.57 12.86 -24.11
C ALA A 232 -0.63 13.26 -25.61
N ALA A 233 -1.61 14.09 -25.99
CA ALA A 233 -1.61 14.83 -27.26
C ALA A 233 -0.54 15.93 -27.30
N SER A 234 -0.14 16.47 -26.13
CA SER A 234 0.99 17.40 -25.98
C SER A 234 1.74 17.10 -24.68
N GLU A 235 3.06 17.31 -24.67
CA GLU A 235 3.85 17.07 -23.47
C GLU A 235 3.42 17.97 -22.31
N ARG A 236 3.16 19.26 -22.58
CA ARG A 236 2.75 20.20 -21.54
C ARG A 236 1.38 19.83 -20.95
N GLY A 237 0.38 19.57 -21.80
CA GLY A 237 -0.94 19.18 -21.34
C GLY A 237 -0.92 17.87 -20.55
N PHE A 238 -0.03 16.94 -20.91
CA PHE A 238 0.18 15.71 -20.15
C PHE A 238 0.79 15.98 -18.76
N VAL A 239 1.87 16.76 -18.69
CA VAL A 239 2.54 17.11 -17.43
C VAL A 239 1.56 17.79 -16.47
N ASP A 240 0.79 18.76 -16.96
CA ASP A 240 -0.21 19.45 -16.15
C ASP A 240 -1.31 18.49 -15.65
N PHE A 241 -1.80 17.59 -16.52
CA PHE A 241 -2.82 16.60 -16.15
C PHE A 241 -2.32 15.61 -15.09
N ILE A 242 -1.13 15.01 -15.31
CA ILE A 242 -0.66 13.91 -14.48
C ILE A 242 -0.17 14.37 -13.11
N LEU A 243 0.24 15.62 -12.96
CA LEU A 243 0.65 16.18 -11.67
C LEU A 243 -0.52 16.79 -10.88
N ALA A 244 -1.69 16.98 -11.50
CA ALA A 244 -2.85 17.57 -10.84
C ALA A 244 -3.57 16.59 -9.90
N ASP A 245 -3.92 17.06 -8.71
CA ASP A 245 -4.71 16.37 -7.67
C ASP A 245 -4.17 14.99 -7.25
N GLN A 246 -2.85 14.80 -7.27
CA GLN A 246 -2.26 13.56 -6.76
C GLN A 246 -2.49 13.44 -5.24
N PRO A 247 -2.98 12.29 -4.74
CA PRO A 247 -3.19 12.10 -3.31
C PRO A 247 -1.85 12.09 -2.58
N GLU A 248 -1.78 12.63 -1.35
CA GLU A 248 -0.57 12.48 -0.54
C GLU A 248 -0.25 11.00 -0.31
N PRO A 249 0.98 10.54 -0.58
CA PRO A 249 1.33 9.15 -0.35
C PRO A 249 1.38 8.84 1.15
N PRO A 250 0.99 7.62 1.56
CA PRO A 250 1.21 7.15 2.93
C PRO A 250 2.67 7.28 3.35
N LEU A 251 2.91 7.55 4.63
CA LEU A 251 4.27 7.81 5.15
C LEU A 251 5.24 6.64 4.90
N TYR A 252 4.74 5.41 4.96
CA TYR A 252 5.58 4.23 4.82
C TYR A 252 6.10 4.00 3.39
N PHE A 253 5.64 4.77 2.40
CA PHE A 253 6.07 4.52 1.02
C PHE A 253 7.58 4.73 0.83
N ALA A 254 8.14 5.71 1.53
CA ALA A 254 9.58 5.96 1.55
C ALA A 254 10.37 4.76 2.10
N ARG A 255 9.82 4.09 3.13
CA ARG A 255 10.38 2.89 3.72
C ARG A 255 10.39 1.72 2.73
N MET A 256 9.29 1.49 2.02
CA MET A 256 9.22 0.40 1.03
C MET A 256 10.22 0.61 -0.12
N LYS A 257 10.32 1.83 -0.66
CA LYS A 257 11.35 2.16 -1.66
C LYS A 257 12.76 1.86 -1.15
N ARG A 258 13.07 2.31 0.07
CA ARG A 258 14.36 2.08 0.72
C ARG A 258 14.64 0.59 0.87
N ASP A 259 13.67 -0.18 1.37
CA ASP A 259 13.85 -1.58 1.72
C ASP A 259 13.86 -2.50 0.49
N ASN A 260 13.01 -2.26 -0.51
CA ASN A 260 13.04 -2.99 -1.78
C ASN A 260 14.35 -2.74 -2.54
N LYS A 261 14.88 -1.50 -2.51
CA LYS A 261 16.19 -1.16 -3.07
C LYS A 261 17.35 -1.83 -2.31
N ARG A 262 17.33 -1.77 -0.97
CA ARG A 262 18.39 -2.32 -0.09
C ARG A 262 18.30 -3.83 0.12
N GLY A 263 17.19 -4.44 -0.27
CA GLY A 263 16.85 -5.82 -0.02
C GLY A 263 15.98 -5.94 1.23
N PRO A 264 14.70 -6.29 1.08
CA PRO A 264 13.84 -6.57 2.21
C PRO A 264 14.48 -7.64 3.11
N ARG A 265 14.26 -7.59 4.41
CA ARG A 265 14.75 -8.66 5.29
C ARG A 265 14.16 -10.00 4.83
N VAL A 266 14.91 -11.09 4.95
CA VAL A 266 14.36 -12.41 4.65
C VAL A 266 13.51 -12.85 5.84
N LEU A 267 12.22 -13.00 5.62
CA LEU A 267 11.19 -13.53 6.50
C LEU A 267 11.28 -15.05 6.63
N GLY A 268 11.51 -15.77 5.52
CA GLY A 268 11.33 -17.22 5.51
C GLY A 268 9.84 -17.55 5.42
N ASP A 269 9.29 -18.21 6.45
CA ASP A 269 7.85 -18.46 6.53
C ASP A 269 7.13 -17.30 7.26
N PRO A 270 5.85 -17.03 6.94
CA PRO A 270 5.07 -16.05 7.67
C PRO A 270 5.09 -16.30 9.19
N PRO A 271 5.29 -15.26 10.03
CA PRO A 271 5.43 -15.45 11.46
C PRO A 271 4.12 -15.95 12.07
N ARG A 272 4.22 -16.73 13.14
CA ARG A 272 3.06 -17.28 13.86
C ARG A 272 3.09 -16.77 15.31
N PRO A 273 2.53 -15.58 15.58
CA PRO A 273 2.57 -15.01 16.92
C PRO A 273 1.80 -15.89 17.92
N ARG A 274 2.31 -15.97 19.15
CA ARG A 274 1.69 -16.76 20.22
C ARG A 274 0.36 -16.15 20.64
N ALA A 275 -0.64 -17.00 20.90
CA ALA A 275 -1.84 -16.64 21.63
C ALA A 275 -1.49 -16.35 23.10
N MET A 276 -1.76 -15.13 23.54
CA MET A 276 -1.47 -14.62 24.87
C MET A 276 -2.69 -14.76 25.77
N ASN A 277 -2.46 -14.88 27.08
CA ASN A 277 -3.52 -14.96 28.08
C ASN A 277 -3.68 -13.62 28.85
N VAL A 278 -4.58 -13.59 29.83
CA VAL A 278 -4.82 -12.38 30.64
C VAL A 278 -3.64 -12.00 31.54
N ASP A 279 -2.83 -12.96 32.01
CA ASP A 279 -1.64 -12.67 32.83
C ASP A 279 -0.55 -12.01 31.98
N ASP A 280 -0.36 -12.49 30.75
CA ASP A 280 0.49 -11.86 29.74
C ASP A 280 0.06 -10.39 29.55
N LEU A 281 -1.26 -10.16 29.42
CA LEU A 281 -1.81 -8.82 29.23
C LEU A 281 -1.64 -7.89 30.45
N LEU A 282 -1.83 -8.42 31.66
CA LEU A 282 -1.61 -7.68 32.92
C LEU A 282 -0.14 -7.29 33.10
N SER A 283 0.79 -8.10 32.60
CA SER A 283 2.24 -7.85 32.68
C SER A 283 2.79 -6.94 31.59
N LEU A 284 2.01 -6.69 30.52
CA LEU A 284 2.46 -5.95 29.34
C LEU A 284 2.49 -4.44 29.61
N ASP A 285 3.66 -3.81 29.47
CA ASP A 285 3.74 -2.34 29.42
C ASP A 285 3.26 -1.83 28.05
N THR A 286 1.99 -1.44 27.99
CA THR A 286 1.31 -0.98 26.77
C THR A 286 1.91 0.28 26.15
N ARG A 287 2.79 1.01 26.87
CA ARG A 287 3.48 2.22 26.35
C ARG A 287 4.68 1.89 25.46
N THR A 288 5.18 0.65 25.54
CA THR A 288 6.42 0.22 24.88
C THR A 288 6.17 -0.68 23.65
N ALA A 289 4.91 -0.78 23.24
CA ALA A 289 4.45 -1.58 22.11
C ALA A 289 3.30 -0.88 21.38
N ALA A 290 3.10 -1.23 20.13
CA ALA A 290 1.90 -0.94 19.37
C ALA A 290 0.87 -2.05 19.63
N LEU A 291 -0.23 -1.68 20.30
CA LEU A 291 -1.38 -2.56 20.44
C LEU A 291 -2.35 -2.24 19.31
N ILE A 292 -2.57 -3.19 18.40
CA ILE A 292 -3.49 -3.03 17.28
C ILE A 292 -4.81 -3.69 17.64
N ASP A 293 -5.85 -2.89 17.87
CA ASP A 293 -7.21 -3.37 18.11
C ASP A 293 -8.01 -3.41 16.81
N THR A 294 -8.45 -4.60 16.43
CA THR A 294 -9.14 -4.85 15.16
C THR A 294 -10.65 -4.96 15.31
N ARG A 295 -11.21 -4.72 16.51
CA ARG A 295 -12.65 -4.81 16.76
C ARG A 295 -13.43 -3.74 15.99
N ALA A 296 -14.75 -3.78 16.09
CA ALA A 296 -15.62 -2.71 15.62
C ALA A 296 -15.46 -1.44 16.48
N TRP A 297 -15.68 -0.27 15.87
CA TRP A 297 -15.53 1.03 16.51
C TRP A 297 -16.33 1.15 17.82
N ASP A 298 -17.57 0.67 17.84
CA ASP A 298 -18.41 0.72 19.04
C ASP A 298 -17.84 -0.07 20.22
N ALA A 299 -17.18 -1.20 19.96
CA ALA A 299 -16.52 -1.97 21.00
C ALA A 299 -15.24 -1.27 21.47
N PHE A 300 -14.42 -0.77 20.53
CA PHE A 300 -13.18 -0.05 20.84
C PHE A 300 -13.45 1.20 21.69
N ARG A 301 -14.35 2.08 21.26
CA ARG A 301 -14.57 3.38 21.91
C ARG A 301 -15.15 3.25 23.32
N LYS A 302 -15.93 2.18 23.59
CA LYS A 302 -16.51 1.89 24.92
C LYS A 302 -15.50 1.31 25.90
N GLY A 303 -14.43 0.67 25.42
CA GLY A 303 -13.42 0.06 26.27
C GLY A 303 -12.30 -0.60 25.47
N HIS A 304 -11.10 -0.01 25.50
CA HIS A 304 -9.88 -0.52 24.86
C HIS A 304 -8.68 -0.40 25.81
N LEU A 305 -7.57 -1.06 25.49
CA LEU A 305 -6.34 -0.93 26.28
C LEU A 305 -5.75 0.48 26.13
N PRO A 306 -5.30 1.14 27.21
CA PRO A 306 -4.68 2.45 27.12
C PRO A 306 -3.50 2.47 26.14
N GLY A 307 -3.56 3.41 25.19
CA GLY A 307 -2.55 3.55 24.14
C GLY A 307 -2.75 2.63 22.93
N ALA A 308 -3.84 1.84 22.88
CA ALA A 308 -4.16 1.04 21.71
C ALA A 308 -4.50 1.90 20.49
N LEU A 309 -4.09 1.40 19.33
CA LEU A 309 -4.44 1.90 18.02
C LEU A 309 -5.67 1.15 17.51
N TYR A 310 -6.57 1.86 16.81
CA TYR A 310 -7.80 1.29 16.27
C TYR A 310 -7.66 1.04 14.77
N PHE A 311 -7.31 -0.19 14.37
CA PHE A 311 -7.15 -0.59 12.97
C PHE A 311 -8.04 -1.80 12.65
N PRO A 312 -9.30 -1.57 12.25
CA PRO A 312 -10.15 -2.65 11.81
C PRO A 312 -9.52 -3.36 10.61
N LEU A 313 -9.60 -4.68 10.56
CA LEU A 313 -9.06 -5.49 9.46
C LEU A 313 -9.96 -5.38 8.21
N ASN A 314 -9.92 -4.22 7.57
CA ASN A 314 -10.54 -3.90 6.28
C ASN A 314 -9.48 -3.33 5.32
N ASN A 315 -9.92 -2.78 4.18
CA ASN A 315 -9.01 -2.32 3.13
C ASN A 315 -8.08 -1.15 3.53
N SER A 316 -8.31 -0.49 4.67
CA SER A 316 -7.38 0.55 5.15
C SER A 316 -6.29 0.02 6.08
N PHE A 317 -6.35 -1.24 6.50
CA PHE A 317 -5.50 -1.77 7.57
C PHE A 317 -4.00 -1.55 7.33
N ASN A 318 -3.50 -1.89 6.14
CA ASN A 318 -2.08 -1.71 5.78
C ASN A 318 -1.69 -0.22 5.75
N THR A 319 -2.57 0.63 5.21
CA THR A 319 -2.33 2.08 5.14
C THR A 319 -2.29 2.71 6.53
N ASP A 320 -3.22 2.33 7.41
CA ASP A 320 -3.29 2.81 8.79
C ASP A 320 -2.06 2.35 9.58
N ALA A 321 -1.78 1.04 9.59
CA ALA A 321 -0.65 0.46 10.30
C ALA A 321 0.68 1.02 9.81
N GLY A 322 0.89 1.03 8.48
CA GLY A 322 2.12 1.53 7.88
C GLY A 322 2.39 3.00 8.21
N SER A 323 1.34 3.83 8.30
CA SER A 323 1.48 5.26 8.54
C SER A 323 1.64 5.63 10.02
N MET A 324 1.20 4.78 10.95
CA MET A 324 1.08 5.13 12.37
C MET A 324 1.96 4.29 13.32
N ILE A 325 2.54 3.20 12.82
CA ILE A 325 3.44 2.33 13.59
C ILE A 325 4.87 2.51 13.10
N GLY A 326 5.79 2.77 14.02
CA GLY A 326 7.23 2.79 13.77
C GLY A 326 7.77 1.40 13.44
N GLU A 327 8.80 1.37 12.59
CA GLU A 327 9.34 0.12 12.01
C GLU A 327 9.86 -0.88 13.05
N ASP A 328 10.43 -0.37 14.14
CA ASP A 328 11.02 -1.16 15.22
C ASP A 328 10.07 -1.41 16.39
N GLU A 329 8.83 -0.87 16.33
CA GLU A 329 7.86 -1.05 17.40
C GLU A 329 7.47 -2.53 17.53
N ARG A 330 7.37 -3.00 18.77
CA ARG A 330 6.81 -4.32 19.09
C ARG A 330 5.32 -4.29 18.86
N ILE A 331 4.77 -5.28 18.18
CA ILE A 331 3.36 -5.31 17.80
C ILE A 331 2.66 -6.45 18.53
N TYR A 332 1.53 -6.11 19.14
CA TYR A 332 0.57 -7.08 19.67
C TYR A 332 -0.80 -6.83 19.05
N LEU A 333 -1.45 -7.90 18.62
CA LEU A 333 -2.79 -7.83 18.01
C LEU A 333 -3.87 -8.09 19.07
N ILE A 334 -4.98 -7.37 19.00
CA ILE A 334 -6.22 -7.71 19.70
C ILE A 334 -7.22 -8.05 18.59
N ALA A 335 -7.34 -9.34 18.31
CA ALA A 335 -8.01 -9.85 17.11
C ALA A 335 -8.63 -11.23 17.36
N ASP A 336 -9.70 -11.52 16.63
CA ASP A 336 -10.25 -12.88 16.55
C ASP A 336 -9.18 -13.85 16.04
N GLY A 337 -8.99 -14.98 16.74
CA GLY A 337 -7.98 -15.98 16.42
C GLY A 337 -8.03 -16.48 14.97
N SER A 338 -9.22 -16.52 14.36
CA SER A 338 -9.42 -16.92 12.96
C SER A 338 -8.87 -15.92 11.94
N ARG A 339 -8.60 -14.68 12.37
CA ARG A 339 -8.12 -13.58 11.51
C ARG A 339 -6.70 -13.12 11.81
N VAL A 340 -6.02 -13.78 12.75
CA VAL A 340 -4.63 -13.44 13.11
C VAL A 340 -3.69 -13.64 11.92
N GLU A 341 -3.85 -14.71 11.16
CA GLU A 341 -3.00 -14.95 9.98
C GLU A 341 -3.15 -13.84 8.94
N GLU A 342 -4.37 -13.39 8.70
CA GLU A 342 -4.65 -12.27 7.79
C GLU A 342 -3.94 -10.99 8.25
N ALA A 343 -4.11 -10.61 9.52
CA ALA A 343 -3.46 -9.44 10.12
C ALA A 343 -1.93 -9.53 10.02
N VAL A 344 -1.37 -10.71 10.29
CA VAL A 344 0.07 -10.94 10.19
C VAL A 344 0.58 -10.73 8.77
N ARG A 345 -0.07 -11.35 7.78
CA ARG A 345 0.31 -11.21 6.36
C ARG A 345 0.28 -9.77 5.92
N ASP A 346 -0.76 -9.04 6.30
CA ASP A 346 -0.88 -7.61 5.97
C ASP A 346 0.27 -6.76 6.54
N LEU A 347 0.68 -7.04 7.77
CA LEU A 347 1.77 -6.31 8.43
C LEU A 347 3.13 -6.62 7.78
N VAL A 348 3.45 -7.90 7.53
CA VAL A 348 4.74 -8.27 6.94
C VAL A 348 4.88 -7.81 5.48
N ARG A 349 3.77 -7.69 4.75
CA ARG A 349 3.74 -7.11 3.40
C ARG A 349 4.20 -5.66 3.36
N ILE A 350 4.04 -4.92 4.46
CA ILE A 350 4.48 -3.52 4.58
C ILE A 350 5.69 -3.35 5.52
N GLY A 351 6.38 -4.45 5.85
CA GLY A 351 7.61 -4.45 6.64
C GLY A 351 7.44 -4.28 8.15
N LEU A 352 6.23 -4.47 8.68
CA LEU A 352 5.97 -4.46 10.12
C LEU A 352 6.10 -5.88 10.67
N ASP A 353 7.34 -6.31 10.88
CA ASP A 353 7.63 -7.72 11.12
C ASP A 353 7.65 -8.15 12.60
N ARG A 354 7.71 -7.20 13.55
CA ARG A 354 7.92 -7.47 14.99
C ARG A 354 6.61 -7.82 15.73
N ILE A 355 5.92 -8.85 15.26
CA ILE A 355 4.63 -9.29 15.82
C ILE A 355 4.91 -10.33 16.91
N GLU A 356 4.84 -9.91 18.17
CA GLU A 356 5.27 -10.71 19.33
C GLU A 356 4.16 -11.58 19.92
N GLY A 357 2.89 -11.23 19.70
CA GLY A 357 1.75 -11.98 20.21
C GLY A 357 0.40 -11.43 19.78
N TRP A 358 -0.66 -12.15 20.15
CA TRP A 358 -2.03 -11.68 19.98
C TRP A 358 -2.90 -12.05 21.18
N PHE A 359 -3.92 -11.25 21.45
CA PHE A 359 -4.90 -11.43 22.51
C PHE A 359 -6.28 -11.62 21.88
N ASP A 360 -7.03 -12.62 22.37
CA ASP A 360 -8.45 -12.71 22.07
C ASP A 360 -9.19 -11.52 22.68
N PRO A 361 -10.06 -10.81 21.95
CA PRO A 361 -10.73 -9.64 22.49
C PRO A 361 -11.62 -9.92 23.70
N ALA A 362 -12.08 -11.16 23.91
CA ALA A 362 -12.80 -11.58 25.11
C ALA A 362 -11.95 -11.45 26.39
N LEU A 363 -10.62 -11.46 26.28
CA LEU A 363 -9.73 -11.25 27.43
C LEU A 363 -9.82 -9.85 28.03
N LEU A 364 -10.37 -8.85 27.30
CA LEU A 364 -10.49 -7.49 27.81
C LEU A 364 -11.46 -7.37 28.99
N GLU A 365 -12.52 -8.17 29.01
CA GLU A 365 -13.44 -8.24 30.15
C GLU A 365 -12.74 -8.84 31.37
N GLN A 366 -12.02 -9.95 31.16
CA GLN A 366 -11.25 -10.59 32.21
C GLN A 366 -10.14 -9.68 32.75
N TYR A 367 -9.43 -8.97 31.87
CA TYR A 367 -8.43 -7.95 32.22
C TYR A 367 -9.03 -6.88 33.12
N ALA A 368 -10.18 -6.32 32.75
CA ALA A 368 -10.88 -5.32 33.56
C ALA A 368 -11.30 -5.88 34.93
N SER A 369 -11.86 -7.09 34.98
CA SER A 369 -12.28 -7.73 36.23
C SER A 369 -11.12 -7.99 37.21
N ARG A 370 -9.90 -8.10 36.70
CA ARG A 370 -8.66 -8.31 37.47
C ARG A 370 -7.91 -7.02 37.80
N GLY A 371 -8.58 -5.86 37.68
CA GLY A 371 -8.03 -4.55 38.02
C GLY A 371 -7.28 -3.85 36.89
N GLY A 372 -7.27 -4.43 35.69
CA GLY A 372 -6.78 -3.76 34.49
C GLY A 372 -7.65 -2.55 34.13
N ARG A 373 -7.04 -1.46 33.69
CA ARG A 373 -7.76 -0.24 33.33
C ARG A 373 -8.02 -0.19 31.84
N LEU A 374 -9.28 -0.06 31.44
CA LEU A 374 -9.65 0.26 30.06
C LEU A 374 -9.76 1.78 29.88
N ALA A 375 -9.41 2.24 28.69
CA ALA A 375 -9.65 3.60 28.20
C ALA A 375 -10.91 3.64 27.34
N THR A 376 -11.47 4.82 27.18
CA THR A 376 -12.61 5.10 26.29
C THR A 376 -12.25 6.21 25.32
N THR A 377 -12.85 6.19 24.14
CA THR A 377 -12.72 7.28 23.16
C THR A 377 -14.05 8.01 23.05
N SER A 378 -14.02 9.33 23.26
CA SER A 378 -15.21 10.16 23.14
C SER A 378 -15.69 10.23 21.70
N GLU A 379 -17.01 10.16 21.52
CA GLU A 379 -17.68 10.40 20.24
C GLU A 379 -18.87 11.32 20.48
N ILE A 380 -18.93 12.39 19.70
CA ILE A 380 -19.88 13.49 19.89
C ILE A 380 -20.69 13.75 18.61
N GLY A 381 -21.93 14.18 18.78
CA GLY A 381 -22.78 14.64 17.69
C GLY A 381 -22.45 16.08 17.24
N VAL A 382 -23.05 16.49 16.12
CA VAL A 382 -22.81 17.81 15.50
C VAL A 382 -23.11 18.96 16.46
N GLU A 383 -24.23 18.93 17.18
CA GLU A 383 -24.61 20.04 18.09
C GLU A 383 -23.61 20.23 19.24
N GLN A 384 -23.13 19.13 19.82
CA GLN A 384 -22.10 19.19 20.85
C GLN A 384 -20.76 19.69 20.29
N ALA A 385 -20.38 19.24 19.09
CA ALA A 385 -19.18 19.73 18.41
C ALA A 385 -19.28 21.24 18.14
N ARG A 386 -20.42 21.74 17.66
CA ARG A 386 -20.68 23.17 17.44
C ARG A 386 -20.52 23.97 18.73
N ALA A 387 -21.11 23.52 19.83
CA ALA A 387 -21.00 24.18 21.12
C ALA A 387 -19.55 24.24 21.63
N LEU A 388 -18.79 23.15 21.47
CA LEU A 388 -17.38 23.09 21.86
C LEU A 388 -16.52 24.06 21.02
N LEU A 389 -16.70 24.05 19.70
CA LEU A 389 -15.95 24.91 18.77
C LEU A 389 -16.28 26.39 18.99
N ALA A 390 -17.56 26.74 19.16
CA ALA A 390 -17.99 28.11 19.43
C ALA A 390 -17.46 28.67 20.75
N SER A 391 -17.18 27.80 21.74
CA SER A 391 -16.57 28.22 23.01
C SER A 391 -15.08 28.58 22.91
N GLY A 392 -14.43 28.35 21.76
CA GLY A 392 -12.99 28.58 21.56
C GLY A 392 -12.08 27.55 22.25
N ARG A 393 -12.63 26.67 23.09
CA ARG A 393 -11.88 25.66 23.87
C ARG A 393 -11.50 24.41 23.07
N ALA A 394 -12.09 24.22 21.90
CA ALA A 394 -11.83 23.07 21.04
C ALA A 394 -11.10 23.45 19.75
N PHE A 395 -10.23 22.58 19.26
CA PHE A 395 -9.51 22.69 17.99
C PHE A 395 -10.13 21.74 16.96
N PRO A 396 -10.68 22.25 15.84
CA PRO A 396 -11.18 21.41 14.77
C PRO A 396 -10.02 20.84 13.93
N LEU A 397 -9.94 19.51 13.85
CA LEU A 397 -8.95 18.78 13.05
C LEU A 397 -9.65 17.95 11.97
N ASP A 398 -9.41 18.28 10.71
CA ASP A 398 -9.89 17.52 9.57
C ASP A 398 -8.80 16.56 9.08
N VAL A 399 -9.10 15.26 9.10
CA VAL A 399 -8.15 14.20 8.71
C VAL A 399 -8.42 13.59 7.33
N ARG A 400 -9.20 14.29 6.49
CA ARG A 400 -9.39 13.97 5.07
C ARG A 400 -8.14 14.32 4.24
N ARG A 401 -8.17 13.95 2.96
CA ARG A 401 -7.16 14.40 1.97
C ARG A 401 -7.37 15.88 1.67
N GLN A 402 -6.31 16.56 1.25
CA GLN A 402 -6.35 17.98 0.91
C GLN A 402 -7.42 18.30 -0.16
N SER A 403 -7.59 17.44 -1.17
CA SER A 403 -8.61 17.63 -2.21
C SER A 403 -10.05 17.55 -1.68
N GLU A 404 -10.32 16.72 -0.68
CA GLU A 404 -11.63 16.67 -0.01
C GLU A 404 -11.85 17.92 0.86
N PHE A 405 -10.81 18.39 1.53
CA PHE A 405 -10.85 19.59 2.38
C PHE A 405 -11.11 20.86 1.57
N SER A 406 -10.45 21.02 0.41
CA SER A 406 -10.62 22.16 -0.48
C SER A 406 -12.02 22.27 -1.10
N GLN A 407 -12.83 21.21 -1.05
CA GLN A 407 -14.24 21.23 -1.50
C GLN A 407 -15.22 21.72 -0.42
N GLY A 408 -14.73 21.97 0.79
CA GLY A 408 -15.51 22.44 1.92
C GLY A 408 -15.09 21.75 3.21
N HIS A 409 -15.01 22.50 4.31
CA HIS A 409 -14.59 21.98 5.61
C HIS A 409 -15.24 22.70 6.80
N VAL A 410 -15.06 22.15 8.00
CA VAL A 410 -15.51 22.79 9.25
C VAL A 410 -14.74 24.11 9.43
N PRO A 411 -15.40 25.22 9.79
CA PRO A 411 -14.74 26.52 9.93
C PRO A 411 -13.55 26.49 10.89
N GLY A 412 -12.43 27.07 10.46
CA GLY A 412 -11.18 27.11 11.22
C GLY A 412 -10.46 25.77 11.37
N ALA A 413 -10.87 24.72 10.65
CA ALA A 413 -10.25 23.41 10.73
C ALA A 413 -8.83 23.40 10.16
N ARG A 414 -7.92 22.71 10.86
CA ARG A 414 -6.60 22.35 10.32
C ARG A 414 -6.72 21.04 9.54
N CYS A 415 -6.26 21.02 8.29
CA CYS A 415 -6.20 19.81 7.48
C CYS A 415 -4.87 19.07 7.69
N ILE A 416 -4.93 17.85 8.23
CA ILE A 416 -3.79 16.92 8.30
C ILE A 416 -4.34 15.52 8.00
N ALA A 417 -4.09 14.99 6.80
CA ALA A 417 -4.56 13.66 6.43
C ALA A 417 -4.13 12.61 7.48
N HIS A 418 -5.04 11.69 7.83
CA HIS A 418 -4.76 10.69 8.89
C HIS A 418 -3.45 9.91 8.67
N THR A 419 -3.09 9.62 7.42
CA THR A 419 -1.83 8.94 7.04
C THR A 419 -0.57 9.78 7.25
N ARG A 420 -0.70 11.09 7.47
CA ARG A 420 0.40 12.03 7.74
C ARG A 420 0.41 12.54 9.18
N LEU A 421 -0.64 12.25 9.95
CA LEU A 421 -0.85 12.80 11.29
C LEU A 421 0.29 12.45 12.25
N ALA A 422 0.81 11.22 12.19
CA ALA A 422 1.87 10.77 13.08
C ALA A 422 3.17 11.59 12.98
N SER A 423 3.49 12.11 11.78
CA SER A 423 4.69 12.92 11.53
C SER A 423 4.45 14.44 11.64
N ARG A 424 3.23 14.85 11.99
CA ARG A 424 2.79 16.26 12.03
C ARG A 424 2.05 16.60 13.33
N LEU A 425 2.31 15.83 14.39
CA LEU A 425 1.62 15.98 15.69
C LEU A 425 1.90 17.33 16.35
N GLU A 426 3.06 17.93 16.06
CA GLU A 426 3.48 19.25 16.52
C GLU A 426 2.57 20.38 16.04
N GLU A 427 1.81 20.15 14.96
CA GLU A 427 0.82 21.10 14.45
C GLU A 427 -0.52 21.03 15.19
N VAL A 428 -0.72 20.01 16.04
CA VAL A 428 -1.93 19.82 16.83
C VAL A 428 -1.67 20.33 18.26
N PRO A 429 -2.47 21.29 18.78
CA PRO A 429 -2.27 21.83 20.12
C PRO A 429 -2.56 20.77 21.19
N LYS A 430 -1.75 20.72 22.26
CA LYS A 430 -1.95 19.79 23.38
C LYS A 430 -2.79 20.37 24.52
N ASP A 431 -2.99 21.69 24.54
CA ASP A 431 -3.68 22.44 25.58
C ASP A 431 -5.18 22.66 25.30
N ARG A 432 -5.69 22.12 24.18
CA ARG A 432 -7.09 22.25 23.74
C ARG A 432 -7.70 20.89 23.48
N HIS A 433 -9.03 20.80 23.63
CA HIS A 433 -9.79 19.61 23.25
C HIS A 433 -9.82 19.48 21.71
N ILE A 434 -9.51 18.32 21.15
CA ILE A 434 -9.48 18.15 19.69
C ILE A 434 -10.79 17.52 19.21
N VAL A 435 -11.50 18.22 18.32
CA VAL A 435 -12.66 17.64 17.62
C VAL A 435 -12.18 17.16 16.26
N VAL A 436 -12.11 15.85 16.08
CA VAL A 436 -11.57 15.23 14.87
C VAL A 436 -12.71 14.84 13.95
N ASN A 437 -12.67 15.28 12.69
CA ASN A 437 -13.60 14.86 11.66
C ASN A 437 -12.89 14.25 10.45
N CYS A 438 -13.59 13.38 9.74
CA CYS A 438 -13.26 13.02 8.37
C CYS A 438 -14.53 13.07 7.52
N ARG A 439 -14.59 12.41 6.36
CA ARG A 439 -15.83 12.34 5.56
C ARG A 439 -17.02 11.75 6.34
N SER A 440 -16.86 10.56 6.93
CA SER A 440 -17.96 9.79 7.55
C SER A 440 -17.72 9.32 8.99
N GLY A 441 -16.64 9.77 9.64
CA GLY A 441 -16.27 9.36 11.02
C GLY A 441 -15.26 8.21 11.11
N SER A 442 -15.02 7.48 10.02
CA SER A 442 -14.19 6.27 10.06
C SER A 442 -12.67 6.58 10.17
N ARG A 443 -12.13 7.51 9.36
CA ARG A 443 -10.71 7.91 9.44
C ARG A 443 -10.40 8.70 10.70
N SER A 444 -11.36 9.53 11.15
CA SER A 444 -11.24 10.29 12.39
C SER A 444 -11.22 9.37 13.62
N ALA A 445 -11.92 8.23 13.63
CA ALA A 445 -11.79 7.24 14.70
C ALA A 445 -10.35 6.70 14.86
N ARG A 446 -9.68 6.35 13.75
CA ARG A 446 -8.25 5.93 13.77
C ARG A 446 -7.34 7.05 14.28
N ALA A 447 -7.56 8.27 13.78
CA ALA A 447 -6.81 9.44 14.21
C ALA A 447 -7.01 9.73 15.71
N CYS A 448 -8.22 9.58 16.25
CA CYS A 448 -8.50 9.71 17.67
C CYS A 448 -7.69 8.70 18.49
N ALA A 449 -7.64 7.43 18.09
CA ALA A 449 -6.84 6.42 18.79
C ALA A 449 -5.34 6.79 18.80
N LEU A 450 -4.78 7.24 17.67
CA LEU A 450 -3.40 7.74 17.60
C LEU A 450 -3.17 8.96 18.52
N LEU A 451 -4.07 9.94 18.48
CA LEU A 451 -3.96 11.14 19.30
C LEU A 451 -4.07 10.81 20.81
N GLN A 452 -5.00 9.94 21.21
CA GLN A 452 -5.10 9.48 22.60
C GLN A 452 -3.84 8.74 23.04
N ARG A 453 -3.26 7.88 22.19
CA ARG A 453 -1.95 7.24 22.43
C ARG A 453 -0.83 8.26 22.69
N ARG A 454 -0.96 9.48 22.16
CA ARG A 454 0.00 10.59 22.31
C ARG A 454 -0.39 11.61 23.40
N GLY A 455 -1.43 11.30 24.17
CA GLY A 455 -1.88 12.06 25.33
C GLY A 455 -2.78 13.27 25.02
N TYR A 456 -3.39 13.32 23.82
CA TYR A 456 -4.36 14.35 23.48
C TYR A 456 -5.74 14.02 24.03
N ASP A 457 -6.46 15.05 24.47
CA ASP A 457 -7.90 14.97 24.77
C ASP A 457 -8.69 15.18 23.48
N VAL A 458 -9.46 14.18 23.05
CA VAL A 458 -10.07 14.16 21.72
C VAL A 458 -11.50 13.62 21.74
N SER A 459 -12.31 14.10 20.80
CA SER A 459 -13.59 13.51 20.43
C SER A 459 -13.68 13.27 18.92
N ASN A 460 -14.19 12.09 18.55
CA ASN A 460 -14.57 11.80 17.17
C ASN A 460 -15.91 12.49 16.85
N LEU A 461 -16.01 13.16 15.70
CA LEU A 461 -17.29 13.66 15.20
C LEU A 461 -18.08 12.51 14.56
N ALA A 462 -19.17 12.09 15.21
CA ALA A 462 -20.06 11.06 14.70
C ALA A 462 -20.62 11.43 13.32
N GLY A 463 -20.51 10.51 12.35
CA GLY A 463 -20.93 10.74 10.96
C GLY A 463 -20.04 11.71 10.17
N GLY A 464 -19.02 12.30 10.79
CA GLY A 464 -18.04 13.18 10.14
C GLY A 464 -18.63 14.41 9.48
N PHE A 465 -17.95 14.89 8.44
CA PHE A 465 -18.31 16.09 7.68
C PHE A 465 -19.65 15.93 6.94
N LEU A 466 -20.03 14.71 6.54
CA LEU A 466 -21.34 14.47 5.94
C LEU A 466 -22.48 14.79 6.93
N ALA A 467 -22.36 14.35 8.18
CA ALA A 467 -23.34 14.69 9.22
C ALA A 467 -23.34 16.19 9.54
N TRP A 468 -22.16 16.82 9.55
CA TRP A 468 -22.03 18.27 9.72
C TRP A 468 -22.80 19.06 8.65
N GLN A 469 -22.65 18.67 7.37
CA GLN A 469 -23.38 19.28 6.26
C GLN A 469 -24.89 19.01 6.34
N GLN A 470 -25.30 17.79 6.67
CA GLN A 470 -26.72 17.43 6.81
C GLN A 470 -27.43 18.22 7.92
N ALA A 471 -26.71 18.58 8.98
CA ALA A 471 -27.22 19.42 10.06
C ALA A 471 -27.33 20.91 9.69
N GLY A 472 -26.95 21.31 8.48
CA GLY A 472 -26.95 22.71 8.05
C GLY A 472 -25.95 23.58 8.79
N ALA A 473 -24.88 22.99 9.33
CA ALA A 473 -23.84 23.74 10.02
C ALA A 473 -22.95 24.52 9.03
N ALA A 474 -22.33 25.60 9.50
CA ALA A 474 -21.48 26.46 8.68
C ALA A 474 -20.29 25.70 8.07
N VAL A 475 -19.93 26.03 6.84
CA VAL A 475 -18.81 25.43 6.08
C VAL A 475 -17.96 26.55 5.50
N GLU A 476 -16.65 26.37 5.48
CA GLU A 476 -15.66 27.22 4.79
C GLU A 476 -15.20 26.60 3.47
#